data_AF-A0A2D9T9F0-F1
#
_entry.id   AF-A0A2D9T9F0-F1
#
_cell.length_a   1.000
_cell.length_b   1.000
_cell.length_c   1.000
_cell.angle_alpha   90.00
_cell.angle_beta   90.00
_cell.angle_gamma   90.00
#
_symmetry.space_group_name_H-M   'P 1'
#
loop_
_entity.id
_entity.type
_entity.pdbx_description
1 polymer ?
#
loop_
_entity_poly.entity_id
_entity_poly.type
_entity_poly.pdbx_seq_one_letter_code
_entity_poly.pdbx_strand_id
1 'polypeptide(L)'
;MSKRKKRKLRSASAKATAGARKVAASRTKTPPKDASSAQALGEEVMSPGSDPKHFPELTNPFDRFFFTPVAPVRPYLLLRLLLLVLAFDCWVDLIPHAGRYGVGEFNVAHFAVLDWLPTPTPGLYIGLLLLTGWLALVMAMRPARAGLAVLFGLYTYGWAMSMLDSYQHHYLISLLLFSCIWFPTPAATEVFGHADDDDERDVPLARLVGGALLVLALAETTMATAGVRTPLVDMVGDSGLRIGLRATLILGGALLVLFLGDDTPLRPKRTSAWGYVSFCVTCALVYFYTAVTKLEPDWRQGHALRRLGDSEASQALETWATTEGLPLLGPMSADEFWEFMAHNAILVQLVTGAGYLLATKLDRLRGWRRYLVSAFGLAPLSFHLGAERMALEIGWFSYYMLLVLFVVFLPVELLRPMGAAFSWPSRWLVDRFGERLTSDRYAWAFLALGTAAAALVALSLDLPGDAAAGFCMGALLVGGGMWAMRRGYWAQARGWGLAAAVAALAMSLAIKETDVRYDYYRFVGGDHRRRGEVEEALEAYVKANEYVVHPWCLRKDRERGECYREEERARSAAEAAGEGWTVEPNHRQRQEAEMRQRLERQRAREGVTIEGEG
;
A
#
# COMPACT_ATOMS: atom_id res chain seq x y z
N MET A 1 -84.77 9.33 -13.90
CA MET A 1 -83.84 8.80 -14.94
C MET A 1 -84.55 7.77 -15.81
N SER A 2 -84.57 7.95 -17.14
CA SER A 2 -85.33 7.08 -18.05
C SER A 2 -84.77 5.64 -18.13
N LYS A 3 -85.63 4.66 -18.43
CA LYS A 3 -85.25 3.24 -18.64
C LYS A 3 -84.10 3.09 -19.65
N ARG A 4 -83.98 4.01 -20.61
CA ARG A 4 -82.90 4.06 -21.61
C ARG A 4 -81.54 4.42 -20.98
N LYS A 5 -81.52 5.31 -19.97
CA LYS A 5 -80.32 5.71 -19.23
C LYS A 5 -79.83 4.60 -18.28
N LYS A 6 -80.75 3.85 -17.65
CA LYS A 6 -80.42 2.65 -16.85
C LYS A 6 -79.82 1.51 -17.69
N ARG A 7 -80.27 1.34 -18.93
CA ARG A 7 -79.75 0.30 -19.85
C ARG A 7 -78.35 0.66 -20.38
N LYS A 8 -78.06 1.93 -20.64
CA LYS A 8 -76.70 2.41 -20.99
C LYS A 8 -75.71 2.28 -19.82
N LEU A 9 -76.14 2.53 -18.58
CA LEU A 9 -75.30 2.33 -17.39
C LEU A 9 -75.02 0.85 -17.11
N ARG A 10 -75.99 -0.04 -17.33
CA ARG A 10 -75.78 -1.50 -17.21
C ARG A 10 -74.85 -2.06 -18.31
N SER A 11 -74.93 -1.56 -19.55
CA SER A 11 -74.01 -1.98 -20.61
C SER A 11 -72.58 -1.45 -20.40
N ALA A 12 -72.44 -0.25 -19.82
CA ALA A 12 -71.13 0.31 -19.46
C ALA A 12 -70.49 -0.42 -18.27
N SER A 13 -71.29 -0.79 -17.26
CA SER A 13 -70.84 -1.58 -16.10
C SER A 13 -70.44 -3.01 -16.50
N ALA A 14 -71.19 -3.65 -17.42
CA ALA A 14 -70.85 -4.97 -17.96
C ALA A 14 -69.58 -4.96 -18.84
N LYS A 15 -69.34 -3.89 -19.61
CA LYS A 15 -68.08 -3.71 -20.36
C LYS A 15 -66.89 -3.44 -19.44
N ALA A 16 -67.09 -2.73 -18.33
CA ALA A 16 -66.05 -2.51 -17.32
C ALA A 16 -65.69 -3.79 -16.56
N THR A 17 -66.66 -4.68 -16.27
CA THR A 17 -66.39 -5.98 -15.62
C THR A 17 -65.77 -7.01 -16.56
N ALA A 18 -66.10 -6.99 -17.85
CA ALA A 18 -65.45 -7.84 -18.86
C ALA A 18 -64.00 -7.43 -19.13
N GLY A 19 -63.69 -6.13 -19.10
CA GLY A 19 -62.32 -5.61 -19.17
C GLY A 19 -61.48 -5.99 -17.94
N ALA A 20 -62.06 -5.88 -16.73
CA ALA A 20 -61.38 -6.24 -15.49
C ALA A 20 -61.09 -7.75 -15.37
N ARG A 21 -61.97 -8.63 -15.88
CA ARG A 21 -61.71 -10.09 -15.91
C ARG A 21 -60.63 -10.50 -16.90
N LYS A 22 -60.46 -9.79 -18.02
CA LYS A 22 -59.37 -10.06 -18.99
C LYS A 22 -58.00 -9.60 -18.47
N VAL A 23 -57.96 -8.60 -17.59
CA VAL A 23 -56.75 -8.17 -16.86
C VAL A 23 -56.45 -9.06 -15.65
N ALA A 24 -57.46 -9.64 -15.00
CA ALA A 24 -57.25 -10.56 -13.88
C ALA A 24 -56.81 -11.98 -14.32
N ALA A 25 -57.24 -12.45 -15.51
CA ALA A 25 -56.84 -13.75 -16.04
C ALA A 25 -55.44 -13.76 -16.69
N SER A 26 -54.79 -12.60 -16.89
CA SER A 26 -53.38 -12.52 -17.30
C SER A 26 -52.43 -12.29 -16.13
N ARG A 27 -52.90 -12.39 -14.87
CA ARG A 27 -52.13 -12.01 -13.67
C ARG A 27 -51.78 -13.17 -12.73
N THR A 28 -51.86 -14.41 -13.21
CA THR A 28 -51.32 -15.62 -12.53
C THR A 28 -50.12 -16.22 -13.27
N LYS A 29 -49.35 -15.40 -13.99
CA LYS A 29 -47.92 -15.67 -14.15
C LYS A 29 -47.20 -14.73 -13.21
N THR A 30 -46.57 -15.33 -12.21
CA THR A 30 -45.53 -14.75 -11.36
C THR A 30 -44.66 -13.81 -12.20
N PRO A 31 -44.44 -12.55 -11.77
CA PRO A 31 -43.54 -11.67 -12.49
C PRO A 31 -42.12 -12.28 -12.42
N PRO A 32 -41.36 -12.36 -13.53
CA PRO A 32 -39.93 -12.56 -13.42
C PRO A 32 -39.36 -11.36 -12.67
N LYS A 33 -38.51 -11.63 -11.68
CA LYS A 33 -37.74 -10.63 -10.94
C LYS A 33 -36.66 -10.03 -11.86
N ASP A 34 -37.07 -9.22 -12.83
CA ASP A 34 -36.13 -8.51 -13.70
C ASP A 34 -36.06 -7.04 -13.27
N ALA A 35 -35.30 -6.83 -12.19
CA ALA A 35 -34.84 -5.54 -11.74
C ALA A 35 -33.35 -5.64 -11.38
N SER A 36 -32.48 -5.84 -12.37
CA SER A 36 -31.33 -4.94 -12.64
C SER A 36 -30.64 -5.39 -13.94
N SER A 37 -30.62 -4.52 -14.94
CA SER A 37 -29.90 -4.70 -16.21
C SER A 37 -28.37 -4.63 -16.08
N ALA A 38 -27.84 -4.73 -14.85
CA ALA A 38 -26.41 -4.87 -14.56
C ALA A 38 -26.05 -6.23 -13.91
N GLN A 39 -27.04 -7.05 -13.49
CA GLN A 39 -26.80 -8.40 -12.96
C GLN A 39 -27.06 -9.53 -13.97
N ALA A 40 -27.75 -9.26 -15.08
CA ALA A 40 -28.07 -10.28 -16.09
C ALA A 40 -26.86 -10.75 -16.94
N LEU A 41 -25.66 -10.21 -16.73
CA LEU A 41 -24.41 -10.73 -17.30
C LEU A 41 -23.66 -11.70 -16.37
N GLY A 42 -24.22 -12.04 -15.20
CA GLY A 42 -23.49 -12.76 -14.14
C GLY A 42 -23.87 -14.23 -13.90
N GLU A 43 -25.04 -14.70 -14.34
CA GLU A 43 -25.58 -15.99 -13.88
C GLU A 43 -26.13 -16.90 -14.99
N GLU A 44 -25.66 -16.74 -16.24
CA GLU A 44 -25.72 -17.89 -17.15
C GLU A 44 -24.72 -18.93 -16.64
N VAL A 45 -25.24 -19.84 -15.81
CA VAL A 45 -24.58 -21.06 -15.35
C VAL A 45 -24.18 -21.84 -16.60
N MET A 46 -22.97 -21.57 -17.08
CA MET A 46 -22.37 -22.30 -18.18
C MET A 46 -22.34 -23.77 -17.79
N SER A 47 -23.17 -24.56 -18.47
CA SER A 47 -23.16 -26.01 -18.36
C SER A 47 -21.72 -26.51 -18.47
N PRO A 48 -21.24 -27.37 -17.56
CA PRO A 48 -19.90 -27.94 -17.60
C PRO A 48 -19.77 -28.82 -18.85
N GLY A 49 -19.44 -28.19 -19.98
CA GLY A 49 -19.42 -28.80 -21.31
C GLY A 49 -19.44 -27.81 -22.48
N SER A 50 -19.81 -26.54 -22.28
CA SER A 50 -19.72 -25.53 -23.35
C SER A 50 -18.26 -25.11 -23.58
N ASP A 51 -17.77 -25.33 -24.80
CA ASP A 51 -16.42 -24.97 -25.28
C ASP A 51 -16.12 -23.49 -24.92
N PRO A 52 -15.02 -23.16 -24.22
CA PRO A 52 -14.72 -21.82 -23.69
C PRO A 52 -14.40 -20.74 -24.77
N LYS A 53 -14.91 -20.90 -26.00
CA LYS A 53 -14.43 -20.20 -27.19
C LYS A 53 -15.20 -18.95 -27.59
N HIS A 54 -16.30 -18.57 -26.96
CA HIS A 54 -17.03 -17.37 -27.35
C HIS A 54 -17.21 -16.40 -26.19
N PHE A 55 -16.13 -15.66 -25.88
CA PHE A 55 -16.35 -14.30 -25.38
C PHE A 55 -17.04 -13.52 -26.50
N PRO A 56 -18.09 -12.74 -26.22
CA PRO A 56 -18.71 -11.90 -27.24
C PRO A 56 -17.61 -11.05 -27.90
N GLU A 57 -17.56 -11.07 -29.23
CA GLU A 57 -16.61 -10.23 -29.96
C GLU A 57 -16.92 -8.77 -29.67
N LEU A 58 -16.08 -8.15 -28.84
CA LEU A 58 -16.13 -6.71 -28.59
C LEU A 58 -15.77 -6.00 -29.90
N THR A 59 -16.74 -5.36 -30.54
CA THR A 59 -16.54 -4.73 -31.86
C THR A 59 -15.79 -3.39 -31.74
N ASN A 60 -16.03 -2.63 -30.66
CA ASN A 60 -15.38 -1.35 -30.40
C ASN A 60 -13.91 -1.54 -29.96
N PRO A 61 -12.93 -0.84 -30.58
CA PRO A 61 -11.54 -0.82 -30.13
C PRO A 61 -11.35 -0.44 -28.65
N PHE A 62 -12.17 0.49 -28.14
CA PHE A 62 -12.14 0.93 -26.74
C PHE A 62 -12.48 -0.22 -25.80
N ASP A 63 -13.58 -0.92 -26.08
CA ASP A 63 -14.02 -2.06 -25.26
C ASP A 63 -12.99 -3.19 -25.32
N ARG A 64 -12.42 -3.44 -26.50
CA ARG A 64 -11.32 -4.41 -26.66
C ARG A 64 -10.10 -4.06 -25.82
N PHE A 65 -9.81 -2.78 -25.62
CA PHE A 65 -8.68 -2.35 -24.80
C PHE A 65 -9.00 -2.51 -23.30
N PHE A 66 -10.08 -1.89 -22.82
CA PHE A 66 -10.41 -1.85 -21.39
C PHE A 66 -10.94 -3.17 -20.82
N PHE A 67 -11.69 -3.94 -21.60
CA PHE A 67 -12.28 -5.20 -21.15
C PHE A 67 -11.51 -6.41 -21.68
N THR A 68 -10.24 -6.21 -22.09
CA THR A 68 -9.39 -7.34 -22.47
C THR A 68 -9.21 -8.27 -21.26
N PRO A 69 -9.35 -9.59 -21.45
CA PRO A 69 -9.25 -10.54 -20.35
C PRO A 69 -7.78 -10.68 -19.89
N VAL A 70 -7.55 -10.57 -18.58
CA VAL A 70 -6.21 -10.70 -17.95
C VAL A 70 -6.11 -11.93 -17.07
N ALA A 71 -4.89 -12.41 -16.83
CA ALA A 71 -4.66 -13.52 -15.91
C ALA A 71 -4.98 -13.08 -14.46
N PRO A 72 -5.81 -13.83 -13.71
CA PRO A 72 -6.30 -13.40 -12.40
C PRO A 72 -5.18 -13.25 -11.34
N VAL A 73 -4.03 -13.91 -11.54
CA VAL A 73 -2.85 -13.76 -10.67
C VAL A 73 -2.32 -12.33 -10.62
N ARG A 74 -2.44 -11.54 -11.70
CA ARG A 74 -1.95 -10.15 -11.74
C ARG A 74 -2.74 -9.25 -10.80
N PRO A 75 -4.06 -9.03 -10.97
CA PRO A 75 -4.82 -8.22 -10.03
C PRO A 75 -4.82 -8.81 -8.62
N TYR A 76 -4.75 -10.14 -8.46
CA TYR A 76 -4.61 -10.78 -7.16
C TYR A 76 -3.34 -10.33 -6.42
N LEU A 77 -2.16 -10.45 -7.04
CA LEU A 77 -0.89 -10.09 -6.42
C LEU A 77 -0.76 -8.58 -6.29
N LEU A 78 -1.13 -7.84 -7.33
CA LEU A 78 -1.01 -6.38 -7.37
C LEU A 78 -1.82 -5.74 -6.23
N LEU A 79 -3.08 -6.15 -6.05
CA LEU A 79 -3.91 -5.62 -4.97
C LEU A 79 -3.30 -5.90 -3.60
N ARG A 80 -2.88 -7.14 -3.34
CA ARG A 80 -2.42 -7.55 -2.01
C ARG A 80 -1.09 -6.93 -1.64
N LEU A 81 -0.14 -6.98 -2.57
CA LEU A 81 1.20 -6.46 -2.32
C LEU A 81 1.17 -4.93 -2.24
N LEU A 82 0.43 -4.24 -3.11
CA LEU A 82 0.28 -2.78 -3.06
C LEU A 82 -0.29 -2.32 -1.71
N LEU A 83 -1.37 -2.97 -1.25
CA LEU A 83 -2.02 -2.63 0.01
C LEU A 83 -1.17 -2.99 1.23
N LEU A 84 -0.34 -4.03 1.14
CA LEU A 84 0.64 -4.37 2.17
C LEU A 84 1.71 -3.27 2.28
N VAL A 85 2.28 -2.84 1.14
CA VAL A 85 3.25 -1.72 1.13
C VAL A 85 2.61 -0.45 1.68
N LEU A 86 1.37 -0.16 1.28
CA LEU A 86 0.61 0.99 1.80
C LEU A 86 0.39 0.98 3.30
N ALA A 87 0.13 -0.19 3.88
CA ALA A 87 0.00 -0.30 5.32
C ALA A 87 1.29 0.15 6.03
N PHE A 88 2.43 -0.31 5.54
CA PHE A 88 3.73 0.02 6.12
C PHE A 88 4.18 1.45 5.87
N ASP A 89 3.95 1.95 4.67
CA ASP A 89 4.16 3.34 4.31
C ASP A 89 3.42 4.28 5.28
N CYS A 90 2.13 3.99 5.54
CA CYS A 90 1.34 4.74 6.52
C CYS A 90 1.96 4.72 7.93
N TRP A 91 2.46 3.58 8.39
CA TRP A 91 2.92 3.43 9.78
C TRP A 91 4.36 3.89 10.01
N VAL A 92 5.24 3.65 9.04
CA VAL A 92 6.68 3.83 9.18
C VAL A 92 7.11 5.18 8.62
N ASP A 93 6.53 5.62 7.51
CA ASP A 93 6.97 6.82 6.79
C ASP A 93 6.08 8.02 7.13
N LEU A 94 4.76 7.87 7.02
CA LEU A 94 3.84 9.01 7.13
C LEU A 94 3.60 9.48 8.57
N ILE A 95 3.53 8.58 9.55
CA ILE A 95 3.31 8.94 10.97
C ILE A 95 4.39 9.88 11.51
N PRO A 96 5.71 9.65 11.30
CA PRO A 96 6.74 10.61 11.68
C PRO A 96 6.43 12.03 11.22
N HIS A 97 6.03 12.20 9.95
CA HIS A 97 5.74 13.51 9.37
C HIS A 97 4.49 14.19 9.94
N ALA A 98 3.58 13.43 10.57
CA ALA A 98 2.39 13.97 11.21
C ALA A 98 2.68 14.98 12.32
N GLY A 99 3.87 14.95 12.92
CA GLY A 99 4.29 15.94 13.93
C GLY A 99 4.42 17.36 13.37
N ARG A 100 4.42 17.50 12.03
CA ARG A 100 4.48 18.78 11.33
C ARG A 100 3.10 19.25 10.84
N TYR A 101 2.07 18.42 10.96
CA TYR A 101 0.75 18.75 10.45
C TYR A 101 0.15 19.94 11.21
N GLY A 102 -0.39 20.93 10.51
CA GLY A 102 -0.94 22.16 11.14
C GLY A 102 0.10 23.18 11.59
N VAL A 103 1.38 22.96 11.26
CA VAL A 103 2.44 23.93 11.52
C VAL A 103 2.27 25.15 10.64
N GLY A 104 2.24 26.34 11.26
CA GLY A 104 2.23 27.63 10.56
C GLY A 104 1.04 27.85 9.62
N GLU A 105 -0.11 27.22 9.90
CA GLU A 105 -1.33 27.28 9.06
C GLU A 105 -1.13 26.72 7.63
N PHE A 106 -0.09 25.91 7.39
CA PHE A 106 0.22 25.34 6.07
C PHE A 106 -0.70 24.18 5.63
N ASN A 107 -1.73 23.83 6.39
CA ASN A 107 -2.73 22.83 5.99
C ASN A 107 -3.74 23.45 5.02
N VAL A 108 -3.27 23.81 3.84
CA VAL A 108 -4.10 24.26 2.73
C VAL A 108 -4.59 23.04 1.98
N ALA A 109 -5.90 22.94 1.81
CA ALA A 109 -6.47 21.86 1.04
C ALA A 109 -6.11 21.98 -0.45
N HIS A 110 -5.83 20.85 -1.09
CA HIS A 110 -5.47 20.80 -2.49
C HIS A 110 -6.65 21.09 -3.42
N PHE A 111 -7.88 20.92 -2.92
CA PHE A 111 -9.12 21.10 -3.67
C PHE A 111 -10.10 21.94 -2.85
N ALA A 112 -10.71 22.96 -3.47
CA ALA A 112 -11.62 23.89 -2.78
C ALA A 112 -12.84 23.22 -2.11
N VAL A 113 -13.26 22.04 -2.60
CA VAL A 113 -14.36 21.28 -1.97
C VAL A 113 -13.99 20.76 -0.58
N LEU A 114 -12.71 20.57 -0.33
CA LEU A 114 -12.20 20.09 0.95
C LEU A 114 -12.12 21.19 2.01
N ASP A 115 -12.20 22.47 1.62
CA ASP A 115 -12.29 23.60 2.55
C ASP A 115 -13.57 23.53 3.41
N TRP A 116 -14.55 22.71 3.03
CA TRP A 116 -15.77 22.46 3.80
C TRP A 116 -15.59 21.39 4.88
N LEU A 117 -14.46 20.68 4.88
CA LEU A 117 -14.11 19.68 5.86
C LEU A 117 -13.17 20.28 6.91
N PRO A 118 -13.20 19.79 8.16
CA PRO A 118 -12.32 20.30 9.20
C PRO A 118 -10.86 19.99 8.87
N THR A 119 -10.00 21.02 8.92
CA THR A 119 -8.56 20.85 8.80
C THR A 119 -8.05 19.84 9.85
N PRO A 120 -7.33 18.77 9.44
CA PRO A 120 -6.85 17.79 10.39
C PRO A 120 -5.88 18.38 11.40
N THR A 121 -6.16 18.17 12.68
CA THR A 121 -5.18 18.34 13.76
C THR A 121 -4.12 17.22 13.66
N PRO A 122 -2.93 17.35 14.27
CA PRO A 122 -1.95 16.28 14.32
C PRO A 122 -2.54 14.94 14.79
N GLY A 123 -3.36 14.98 15.85
CA GLY A 123 -4.04 13.78 16.36
C GLY A 123 -5.07 13.19 15.40
N LEU A 124 -5.85 14.03 14.71
CA LEU A 124 -6.79 13.53 13.69
C LEU A 124 -6.02 12.88 12.52
N TYR A 125 -4.92 13.50 12.08
CA TYR A 125 -4.11 13.00 10.98
C TYR A 125 -3.42 11.67 11.34
N ILE A 126 -2.82 11.54 12.52
CA ILE A 126 -2.28 10.25 12.97
C ILE A 126 -3.38 9.20 13.08
N GLY A 127 -4.52 9.55 13.68
CA GLY A 127 -5.64 8.62 13.79
C GLY A 127 -6.12 8.12 12.43
N LEU A 128 -6.12 9.01 11.43
CA LEU A 128 -6.42 8.70 10.04
C LEU A 128 -5.37 7.76 9.41
N LEU A 129 -4.06 8.02 9.61
CA LEU A 129 -2.98 7.17 9.09
C LEU A 129 -3.00 5.76 9.72
N LEU A 130 -3.22 5.67 11.02
CA LEU A 130 -3.37 4.39 11.73
C LEU A 130 -4.55 3.59 11.15
N LEU A 131 -5.71 4.24 11.01
CA LEU A 131 -6.90 3.62 10.43
C LEU A 131 -6.70 3.21 8.97
N THR A 132 -6.05 4.06 8.17
CA THR A 132 -5.75 3.82 6.75
C THR A 132 -4.82 2.63 6.60
N GLY A 133 -3.69 2.59 7.32
CA GLY A 133 -2.75 1.48 7.23
C GLY A 133 -3.33 0.16 7.74
N TRP A 134 -4.10 0.20 8.84
CA TRP A 134 -4.84 -0.97 9.33
C TRP A 134 -5.83 -1.48 8.29
N LEU A 135 -6.66 -0.59 7.72
CA LEU A 135 -7.66 -0.97 6.73
C LEU A 135 -7.01 -1.47 5.44
N ALA A 136 -5.90 -0.88 5.02
CA ALA A 136 -5.11 -1.32 3.86
C ALA A 136 -4.70 -2.79 4.05
N LEU A 137 -4.15 -3.13 5.20
CA LEU A 137 -3.73 -4.49 5.47
C LEU A 137 -4.92 -5.47 5.64
N VAL A 138 -6.02 -5.04 6.25
CA VAL A 138 -7.28 -5.83 6.28
C VAL A 138 -7.77 -6.10 4.85
N MET A 139 -7.74 -5.11 3.97
CA MET A 139 -8.14 -5.25 2.57
C MET A 139 -7.13 -6.04 1.72
N ALA A 140 -5.85 -6.03 2.07
CA ALA A 140 -4.85 -6.91 1.47
C ALA A 140 -5.18 -8.40 1.74
N MET A 141 -5.70 -8.72 2.93
CA MET A 141 -6.13 -10.09 3.24
C MET A 141 -7.52 -10.41 2.70
N ARG A 142 -8.48 -9.51 2.96
CA ARG A 142 -9.92 -9.69 2.76
C ARG A 142 -10.50 -8.52 1.99
N PRO A 143 -10.15 -8.40 0.70
CA PRO A 143 -10.58 -7.28 -0.11
C PRO A 143 -12.09 -7.26 -0.23
N ALA A 144 -12.69 -6.11 0.03
CA ALA A 144 -14.09 -5.83 -0.20
C ALA A 144 -14.21 -4.46 -0.87
N ARG A 145 -15.03 -4.34 -1.91
CA ARG A 145 -15.14 -3.08 -2.68
C ARG A 145 -15.48 -1.87 -1.82
N ALA A 146 -16.40 -2.04 -0.88
CA ALA A 146 -16.75 -0.97 0.06
C ALA A 146 -15.56 -0.58 0.95
N GLY A 147 -14.82 -1.56 1.46
CA GLY A 147 -13.61 -1.30 2.26
C GLY A 147 -12.50 -0.64 1.46
N LEU A 148 -12.30 -1.03 0.19
CA LEU A 148 -11.36 -0.38 -0.73
C LEU A 148 -11.78 1.07 -1.05
N ALA A 149 -13.08 1.33 -1.20
CA ALA A 149 -13.59 2.68 -1.42
C ALA A 149 -13.41 3.58 -0.19
N VAL A 150 -13.66 3.04 1.01
CA VAL A 150 -13.36 3.73 2.27
C VAL A 150 -11.86 3.99 2.39
N LEU A 151 -11.02 2.99 2.11
CA LEU A 151 -9.56 3.15 2.13
C LEU A 151 -9.07 4.24 1.17
N PHE A 152 -9.57 4.24 -0.06
CA PHE A 152 -9.30 5.30 -1.04
C PHE A 152 -9.68 6.67 -0.49
N GLY A 153 -10.88 6.80 0.09
CA GLY A 153 -11.35 8.05 0.69
C GLY A 153 -10.47 8.52 1.85
N LEU A 154 -10.13 7.63 2.78
CA LEU A 154 -9.30 7.95 3.95
C LEU A 154 -7.88 8.36 3.54
N TYR A 155 -7.23 7.59 2.67
CA TYR A 155 -5.89 7.90 2.17
C TYR A 155 -5.89 9.23 1.40
N THR A 156 -6.85 9.42 0.48
CA THR A 156 -6.96 10.65 -0.32
C THR A 156 -7.19 11.87 0.54
N TYR A 157 -8.10 11.77 1.51
CA TYR A 157 -8.36 12.84 2.46
C TYR A 157 -7.12 13.21 3.28
N GLY A 158 -6.33 12.20 3.68
CA GLY A 158 -5.15 12.42 4.52
C GLY A 158 -4.12 13.35 3.88
N TRP A 159 -3.67 13.10 2.67
CA TRP A 159 -2.68 13.98 2.04
C TRP A 159 -3.33 15.21 1.40
N ALA A 160 -4.57 15.13 0.89
CA ALA A 160 -5.18 16.25 0.17
C ALA A 160 -5.56 17.45 1.07
N MET A 161 -5.55 17.28 2.39
CA MET A 161 -5.80 18.35 3.37
C MET A 161 -4.54 19.13 3.78
N SER A 162 -3.35 18.77 3.27
CA SER A 162 -2.13 19.51 3.59
C SER A 162 -1.09 19.43 2.49
N MET A 163 -0.59 20.61 2.09
CA MET A 163 0.55 20.71 1.17
C MET A 163 1.90 20.33 1.80
N LEU A 164 1.91 19.94 3.09
CA LEU A 164 3.12 19.51 3.79
C LEU A 164 3.73 18.24 3.19
N ASP A 165 2.88 17.44 2.55
CA ASP A 165 3.23 16.16 1.91
C ASP A 165 2.81 16.20 0.43
N SER A 166 3.10 17.30 -0.28
CA SER A 166 2.67 17.52 -1.67
C SER A 166 3.44 16.68 -2.70
N TYR A 167 3.93 15.50 -2.32
CA TYR A 167 4.64 14.63 -3.23
C TYR A 167 3.70 14.06 -4.29
N GLN A 168 4.18 14.03 -5.53
CA GLN A 168 3.42 13.53 -6.69
C GLN A 168 2.96 12.07 -6.51
N HIS A 169 3.63 11.29 -5.66
CA HIS A 169 3.30 9.89 -5.47
C HIS A 169 1.98 9.66 -4.70
N HIS A 170 1.54 10.55 -3.81
CA HIS A 170 0.24 10.37 -3.14
C HIS A 170 -0.94 10.51 -4.10
N TYR A 171 -0.83 11.41 -5.08
CA TYR A 171 -1.79 11.50 -6.18
C TYR A 171 -1.85 10.19 -6.97
N LEU A 172 -0.68 9.62 -7.34
CA LEU A 172 -0.64 8.33 -8.02
C LEU A 172 -1.31 7.26 -7.17
N ILE A 173 -0.88 7.08 -5.91
CA ILE A 173 -1.40 6.04 -5.03
C ILE A 173 -2.93 6.16 -4.87
N SER A 174 -3.47 7.37 -4.76
CA SER A 174 -4.92 7.59 -4.71
C SER A 174 -5.63 7.09 -5.98
N LEU A 175 -5.09 7.39 -7.16
CA LEU A 175 -5.65 6.91 -8.44
C LEU A 175 -5.49 5.40 -8.61
N LEU A 176 -4.41 4.82 -8.11
CA LEU A 176 -4.20 3.37 -8.08
C LEU A 176 -5.20 2.69 -7.13
N LEU A 177 -5.41 3.23 -5.93
CA LEU A 177 -6.43 2.76 -4.99
C LEU A 177 -7.84 2.86 -5.57
N PHE A 178 -8.16 3.94 -6.27
CA PHE A 178 -9.43 4.08 -6.98
C PHE A 178 -9.60 2.98 -8.03
N SER A 179 -8.55 2.68 -8.79
CA SER A 179 -8.55 1.57 -9.76
C SER A 179 -8.73 0.21 -9.07
N CYS A 180 -8.14 0.01 -7.89
CA CYS A 180 -8.26 -1.21 -7.09
C CYS A 180 -9.68 -1.51 -6.60
N ILE A 181 -10.54 -0.51 -6.40
CA ILE A 181 -11.98 -0.71 -6.06
C ILE A 181 -12.66 -1.63 -7.09
N TRP A 182 -12.19 -1.58 -8.33
CA TRP A 182 -12.76 -2.27 -9.47
C TRP A 182 -11.98 -3.53 -9.88
N PHE A 183 -10.95 -3.89 -9.11
CA PHE A 183 -10.26 -5.15 -9.33
C PHE A 183 -11.20 -6.34 -9.07
N PRO A 184 -11.01 -7.44 -9.79
CA PRO A 184 -11.54 -8.71 -9.35
C PRO A 184 -10.87 -9.08 -8.02
N THR A 185 -11.64 -9.62 -7.09
CA THR A 185 -11.17 -10.00 -5.75
C THR A 185 -11.24 -11.52 -5.57
N PRO A 186 -10.55 -12.33 -6.41
CA PRO A 186 -10.65 -13.77 -6.31
C PRO A 186 -9.97 -14.27 -5.04
N ALA A 187 -10.46 -15.41 -4.54
CA ALA A 187 -9.81 -16.15 -3.47
C ALA A 187 -8.51 -16.80 -3.98
N ALA A 188 -7.56 -17.10 -3.08
CA ALA A 188 -6.31 -17.74 -3.45
C ALA A 188 -6.56 -19.11 -4.12
N THR A 189 -7.52 -19.87 -3.61
CA THR A 189 -7.96 -21.17 -4.13
C THR A 189 -8.54 -21.06 -5.55
N GLU A 190 -9.23 -19.98 -5.89
CA GLU A 190 -9.74 -19.72 -7.26
C GLU A 190 -8.62 -19.41 -8.26
N VAL A 191 -7.52 -18.78 -7.80
CA VAL A 191 -6.39 -18.41 -8.66
C VAL A 191 -5.40 -19.57 -8.81
N PHE A 192 -5.12 -20.29 -7.73
CA PHE A 192 -4.03 -21.25 -7.63
C PHE A 192 -4.47 -22.71 -7.45
N GLY A 193 -5.75 -23.00 -7.20
CA GLY A 193 -6.25 -24.34 -6.84
C GLY A 193 -6.11 -24.64 -5.34
N HIS A 194 -6.62 -25.79 -4.88
CA HIS A 194 -6.35 -26.29 -3.52
C HIS A 194 -4.89 -26.69 -3.37
N ALA A 195 -4.38 -26.76 -2.13
CA ALA A 195 -3.01 -27.23 -1.91
C ALA A 195 -2.87 -28.74 -2.21
N ASP A 196 -3.94 -29.51 -1.99
CA ASP A 196 -3.97 -30.97 -2.18
C ASP A 196 -4.14 -31.39 -3.66
N ASP A 197 -4.72 -30.52 -4.50
CA ASP A 197 -4.90 -30.77 -5.95
C ASP A 197 -3.58 -30.68 -6.73
N ASP A 198 -2.54 -30.16 -6.10
CA ASP A 198 -1.25 -30.04 -6.74
C ASP A 198 -0.55 -31.42 -6.76
N ASP A 199 -0.85 -32.21 -7.79
CA ASP A 199 -0.31 -33.54 -8.06
C ASP A 199 1.19 -33.63 -7.69
N GLU A 200 1.53 -34.61 -6.86
CA GLU A 200 2.81 -34.78 -6.13
C GLU A 200 4.06 -34.78 -7.04
N ARG A 201 3.87 -34.83 -8.37
CA ARG A 201 4.90 -35.11 -9.36
C ARG A 201 5.51 -33.89 -10.05
N ASP A 202 4.86 -32.73 -10.07
CA ASP A 202 5.25 -31.64 -11.00
C ASP A 202 5.71 -30.30 -10.38
N VAL A 203 5.76 -30.14 -9.05
CA VAL A 203 6.24 -28.87 -8.44
C VAL A 203 7.12 -28.99 -7.17
N PRO A 204 7.94 -30.04 -6.94
CA PRO A 204 8.77 -30.08 -5.74
C PRO A 204 9.81 -28.96 -5.73
N LEU A 205 10.53 -28.72 -6.84
CA LEU A 205 11.63 -27.76 -6.84
C LEU A 205 11.16 -26.30 -6.74
N ALA A 206 10.09 -25.89 -7.41
CA ALA A 206 9.62 -24.50 -7.31
C ALA A 206 8.94 -24.20 -5.96
N ARG A 207 8.31 -25.19 -5.31
CA ARG A 207 7.86 -25.07 -3.91
C ARG A 207 9.02 -25.03 -2.95
N LEU A 208 10.01 -25.88 -3.17
CA LEU A 208 11.17 -25.98 -2.30
C LEU A 208 12.07 -24.77 -2.48
N VAL A 209 12.21 -24.21 -3.68
CA VAL A 209 12.91 -22.95 -3.95
C VAL A 209 12.08 -21.76 -3.50
N GLY A 210 10.78 -21.69 -3.77
CA GLY A 210 9.93 -20.58 -3.29
C GLY A 210 9.80 -20.56 -1.77
N GLY A 211 9.62 -21.74 -1.17
CA GLY A 211 9.63 -21.97 0.26
C GLY A 211 11.02 -21.77 0.87
N ALA A 212 12.10 -22.22 0.23
CA ALA A 212 13.46 -21.97 0.69
C ALA A 212 13.85 -20.50 0.53
N LEU A 213 13.42 -19.79 -0.51
CA LEU A 213 13.64 -18.35 -0.66
C LEU A 213 12.82 -17.58 0.37
N LEU A 214 11.61 -18.04 0.70
CA LEU A 214 10.82 -17.50 1.79
C LEU A 214 11.48 -17.76 3.16
N VAL A 215 11.99 -18.99 3.39
CA VAL A 215 12.69 -19.38 4.62
C VAL A 215 14.05 -18.71 4.72
N LEU A 216 14.80 -18.56 3.62
CA LEU A 216 16.04 -17.78 3.57
C LEU A 216 15.71 -16.34 3.89
N ALA A 217 14.71 -15.74 3.22
CA ALA A 217 14.28 -14.38 3.51
C ALA A 217 13.87 -14.22 4.99
N LEU A 218 13.13 -15.18 5.57
CA LEU A 218 12.74 -15.20 6.98
C LEU A 218 13.94 -15.35 7.93
N ALA A 219 14.86 -16.26 7.65
CA ALA A 219 16.05 -16.52 8.46
C ALA A 219 17.02 -15.32 8.40
N GLU A 220 17.27 -14.80 7.21
CA GLU A 220 18.06 -13.60 6.94
C GLU A 220 17.46 -12.39 7.65
N THR A 221 16.14 -12.27 7.64
CA THR A 221 15.43 -11.18 8.33
C THR A 221 15.49 -11.32 9.85
N THR A 222 15.35 -12.54 10.36
CA THR A 222 15.48 -12.82 11.80
C THR A 222 16.90 -12.52 12.28
N MET A 223 17.90 -12.94 11.50
CA MET A 223 19.31 -12.64 11.72
C MET A 223 19.56 -11.12 11.64
N ALA A 224 19.03 -10.44 10.63
CA ALA A 224 19.15 -8.98 10.49
C ALA A 224 18.46 -8.22 11.64
N THR A 225 17.31 -8.70 12.16
CA THR A 225 16.65 -8.11 13.34
C THR A 225 17.42 -8.35 14.64
N ALA A 226 18.15 -9.45 14.72
CA ALA A 226 19.12 -9.71 15.79
C ALA A 226 20.46 -8.98 15.57
N GLY A 227 20.61 -8.27 14.44
CA GLY A 227 21.81 -7.58 13.96
C GLY A 227 23.00 -8.49 13.64
N VAL A 228 22.72 -9.69 13.14
CA VAL A 228 23.68 -10.59 12.50
C VAL A 228 23.74 -10.26 11.02
N ARG A 229 24.96 -10.07 10.46
CA ARG A 229 25.18 -9.80 9.03
C ARG A 229 24.89 -11.02 8.18
N THR A 230 24.40 -10.76 6.97
CA THR A 230 24.13 -11.81 5.99
C THR A 230 24.54 -11.38 4.57
N PRO A 231 24.85 -12.34 3.65
CA PRO A 231 25.41 -12.02 2.33
C PRO A 231 24.48 -11.19 1.44
N LEU A 232 23.16 -11.29 1.65
CA LEU A 232 22.15 -10.58 0.86
C LEU A 232 21.97 -9.13 1.35
N VAL A 233 22.15 -8.90 2.65
CA VAL A 233 22.21 -7.58 3.26
C VAL A 233 23.44 -6.80 2.76
N ASP A 234 24.58 -7.47 2.66
CA ASP A 234 25.82 -6.86 2.14
C ASP A 234 25.72 -6.52 0.63
N MET A 235 24.79 -7.12 -0.12
CA MET A 235 24.61 -6.87 -1.56
C MET A 235 23.63 -5.72 -1.91
N VAL A 236 22.70 -5.35 -1.01
CA VAL A 236 21.53 -4.51 -1.40
C VAL A 236 21.50 -3.13 -0.71
N GLY A 237 22.30 -2.90 0.34
CA GLY A 237 22.31 -1.62 1.06
C GLY A 237 21.08 -1.41 1.96
N ASP A 238 21.21 -0.54 2.96
CA ASP A 238 20.77 -0.91 4.32
C ASP A 238 19.53 -0.29 4.94
N SER A 239 18.93 0.78 4.41
CA SER A 239 17.99 1.55 5.25
C SER A 239 16.50 1.28 4.98
N GLY A 240 16.03 1.30 3.72
CA GLY A 240 14.60 1.16 3.41
C GLY A 240 14.13 -0.28 3.19
N LEU A 241 14.94 -1.06 2.47
CA LEU A 241 14.61 -2.43 2.11
C LEU A 241 14.65 -3.36 3.34
N ARG A 242 15.51 -3.09 4.34
CA ARG A 242 15.52 -3.83 5.61
C ARG A 242 14.21 -3.68 6.38
N ILE A 243 13.63 -2.48 6.46
CA ILE A 243 12.38 -2.26 7.21
C ILE A 243 11.19 -2.83 6.45
N GLY A 244 11.10 -2.60 5.14
CA GLY A 244 10.07 -3.18 4.27
C GLY A 244 10.11 -4.71 4.23
N LEU A 245 11.30 -5.32 4.22
CA LEU A 245 11.48 -6.77 4.26
C LEU A 245 11.18 -7.34 5.67
N ARG A 246 11.64 -6.67 6.75
CA ARG A 246 11.31 -7.02 8.15
C ARG A 246 9.81 -6.98 8.43
N ALA A 247 9.14 -5.94 7.95
CA ALA A 247 7.69 -5.79 7.95
C ALA A 247 6.98 -6.90 7.16
N THR A 248 7.38 -7.09 5.91
CA THR A 248 6.78 -8.08 5.00
C THR A 248 6.92 -9.51 5.53
N LEU A 249 7.92 -9.79 6.38
CA LEU A 249 8.25 -11.15 6.84
C LEU A 249 7.82 -11.45 8.27
N ILE A 250 7.78 -10.47 9.18
CA ILE A 250 7.08 -10.63 10.47
C ILE A 250 5.57 -10.79 10.22
N LEU A 251 5.04 -10.08 9.23
CA LEU A 251 3.66 -10.30 8.77
C LEU A 251 3.52 -11.49 7.84
N GLY A 252 4.51 -11.76 7.00
CA GLY A 252 4.55 -12.96 6.15
C GLY A 252 4.56 -14.25 6.97
N GLY A 253 5.02 -14.24 8.23
CA GLY A 253 4.92 -15.36 9.16
C GLY A 253 3.64 -15.38 10.01
N ALA A 254 3.10 -14.22 10.40
CA ALA A 254 1.92 -14.13 11.29
C ALA A 254 0.56 -14.06 10.56
N LEU A 255 0.51 -13.50 9.35
CA LEU A 255 -0.67 -13.50 8.47
C LEU A 255 -0.88 -14.83 7.77
N LEU A 256 0.20 -15.59 7.64
CA LEU A 256 0.22 -16.91 7.07
C LEU A 256 -0.54 -17.94 7.89
N VAL A 257 -0.71 -17.68 9.20
CA VAL A 257 -1.27 -18.62 10.17
C VAL A 257 -2.79 -18.55 10.21
N LEU A 258 -3.42 -17.55 9.61
CA LEU A 258 -4.84 -17.32 9.79
C LEU A 258 -5.41 -16.79 8.47
N PHE A 259 -6.08 -17.65 7.67
CA PHE A 259 -7.49 -17.48 7.26
C PHE A 259 -7.98 -18.13 5.94
N LEU A 260 -8.67 -19.24 6.13
CA LEU A 260 -10.05 -19.58 5.71
C LEU A 260 -10.61 -18.98 4.42
N GLY A 261 -10.44 -19.70 3.32
CA GLY A 261 -10.98 -19.40 2.00
C GLY A 261 -12.50 -19.37 1.97
N ASP A 262 -13.02 -18.66 0.97
CA ASP A 262 -14.34 -18.95 0.43
C ASP A 262 -14.21 -20.22 -0.43
N ASP A 263 -15.00 -21.24 -0.09
CA ASP A 263 -15.11 -22.47 -0.86
C ASP A 263 -16.06 -22.25 -2.04
N THR A 264 -15.52 -21.83 -3.17
CA THR A 264 -16.16 -22.12 -4.47
C THR A 264 -15.09 -22.46 -5.51
N PRO A 265 -15.06 -23.71 -6.00
CA PRO A 265 -14.13 -24.11 -7.03
C PRO A 265 -14.60 -23.56 -8.38
N LEU A 266 -13.82 -22.65 -8.97
CA LEU A 266 -13.95 -22.29 -10.37
C LEU A 266 -12.57 -22.29 -11.01
N ARG A 267 -12.43 -23.02 -12.13
CA ARG A 267 -11.28 -22.92 -13.04
C ARG A 267 -10.95 -21.44 -13.25
N PRO A 268 -9.67 -21.01 -13.31
CA PRO A 268 -9.32 -19.60 -13.41
C PRO A 268 -9.81 -19.04 -14.74
N LYS A 269 -11.04 -18.51 -14.72
CA LYS A 269 -11.62 -17.74 -15.80
C LYS A 269 -10.85 -16.43 -15.82
N ARG A 270 -10.38 -16.01 -17.00
CA ARG A 270 -9.87 -14.66 -17.15
C ARG A 270 -10.96 -13.68 -16.71
N THR A 271 -10.61 -12.70 -15.91
CA THR A 271 -11.55 -11.74 -15.33
C THR A 271 -11.61 -10.47 -16.16
N SER A 272 -12.72 -9.75 -16.09
CA SER A 272 -12.84 -8.41 -16.66
C SER A 272 -11.78 -7.50 -16.05
N ALA A 273 -10.97 -6.87 -16.90
CA ALA A 273 -9.72 -6.26 -16.48
C ALA A 273 -9.75 -4.74 -16.40
N TRP A 274 -10.91 -4.08 -16.52
CA TRP A 274 -10.91 -2.63 -16.71
C TRP A 274 -10.23 -1.88 -15.55
N GLY A 275 -10.41 -2.35 -14.30
CA GLY A 275 -9.69 -1.81 -13.14
C GLY A 275 -8.17 -1.98 -13.29
N TYR A 276 -7.70 -3.16 -13.68
CA TYR A 276 -6.28 -3.42 -13.95
C TYR A 276 -5.73 -2.60 -15.13
N VAL A 277 -6.51 -2.45 -16.21
CA VAL A 277 -6.13 -1.63 -17.36
C VAL A 277 -6.06 -0.15 -16.96
N SER A 278 -7.03 0.36 -16.21
CA SER A 278 -7.01 1.72 -15.62
C SER A 278 -5.79 1.93 -14.74
N PHE A 279 -5.42 0.95 -13.92
CA PHE A 279 -4.22 0.97 -13.10
C PHE A 279 -2.96 1.13 -13.96
N CYS A 280 -2.77 0.29 -14.98
CA CYS A 280 -1.62 0.39 -15.89
C CYS A 280 -1.60 1.70 -16.67
N VAL A 281 -2.76 2.18 -17.13
CA VAL A 281 -2.88 3.48 -17.82
C VAL A 281 -2.49 4.62 -16.88
N THR A 282 -2.89 4.56 -15.61
CA THR A 282 -2.52 5.56 -14.59
C THR A 282 -1.00 5.58 -14.40
N CYS A 283 -0.35 4.42 -14.26
CA CYS A 283 1.11 4.33 -14.23
C CYS A 283 1.73 4.95 -15.49
N ALA A 284 1.22 4.59 -16.67
CA ALA A 284 1.72 5.11 -17.94
C ALA A 284 1.62 6.64 -18.04
N LEU A 285 0.50 7.21 -17.60
CA LEU A 285 0.27 8.66 -17.59
C LEU A 285 1.24 9.37 -16.66
N VAL A 286 1.53 8.83 -15.48
CA VAL A 286 2.50 9.44 -14.55
C VAL A 286 3.92 9.40 -15.12
N TYR A 287 4.35 8.29 -15.73
CA TYR A 287 5.66 8.25 -16.39
C TYR A 287 5.74 9.21 -17.58
N PHE A 288 4.67 9.28 -18.38
CA PHE A 288 4.62 10.24 -19.48
C PHE A 288 4.66 11.69 -18.99
N TYR A 289 3.86 12.03 -17.98
CA TYR A 289 3.86 13.35 -17.38
C TYR A 289 5.24 13.72 -16.82
N THR A 290 5.86 12.82 -16.05
CA THR A 290 7.20 13.07 -15.48
C THR A 290 8.29 13.19 -16.54
N ALA A 291 8.15 12.53 -17.69
CA ALA A 291 9.05 12.72 -18.83
C ALA A 291 8.86 14.10 -19.46
N VAL A 292 7.60 14.55 -19.63
CA VAL A 292 7.27 15.87 -20.19
C VAL A 292 7.76 17.00 -19.29
N THR A 293 7.56 16.92 -17.97
CA THR A 293 8.06 17.94 -17.04
C THR A 293 9.58 18.04 -17.03
N LYS A 294 10.30 16.96 -17.37
CA LYS A 294 11.76 16.96 -17.50
C LYS A 294 12.26 17.54 -18.82
N LEU A 295 11.38 17.97 -19.74
CA LEU A 295 11.78 18.70 -20.94
C LEU A 295 12.15 20.17 -20.64
N GLU A 296 11.98 20.64 -19.40
CA GLU A 296 12.46 21.95 -18.98
C GLU A 296 13.99 22.08 -19.17
N PRO A 297 14.51 23.27 -19.53
CA PRO A 297 15.94 23.46 -19.78
C PRO A 297 16.85 23.01 -18.64
N ASP A 298 16.50 23.31 -17.39
CA ASP A 298 17.29 22.96 -16.20
C ASP A 298 17.39 21.43 -15.98
N TRP A 299 16.36 20.68 -16.38
CA TRP A 299 16.42 19.22 -16.42
C TRP A 299 17.22 18.72 -17.61
N ARG A 300 16.93 19.19 -18.83
CA ARG A 300 17.61 18.72 -20.05
C ARG A 300 19.11 18.94 -20.02
N GLN A 301 19.57 20.04 -19.42
CA GLN A 301 20.98 20.37 -19.24
C GLN A 301 21.64 19.60 -18.08
N GLY A 302 20.91 18.73 -17.37
CA GLY A 302 21.44 17.93 -16.27
C GLY A 302 21.60 18.65 -14.93
N HIS A 303 21.37 19.97 -14.87
CA HIS A 303 21.56 20.77 -13.65
C HIS A 303 20.66 20.30 -12.51
N ALA A 304 19.37 20.04 -12.77
CA ALA A 304 18.45 19.52 -11.76
C ALA A 304 18.92 18.18 -11.21
N LEU A 305 19.31 17.25 -12.10
CA LEU A 305 19.73 15.92 -11.72
C LEU A 305 21.05 15.94 -10.94
N ARG A 306 22.00 16.80 -11.31
CA ARG A 306 23.26 17.00 -10.58
C ARG A 306 23.03 17.50 -9.15
N ARG A 307 22.11 18.44 -8.95
CA ARG A 307 21.77 18.95 -7.60
C ARG A 307 21.08 17.90 -6.73
N LEU A 308 20.28 17.03 -7.35
CA LEU A 308 19.56 15.96 -6.65
C LEU A 308 20.42 14.73 -6.40
N GLY A 309 21.34 14.43 -7.31
CA GLY A 309 22.25 13.29 -7.26
C GLY A 309 23.57 13.63 -6.60
N ASP A 310 23.55 14.19 -5.39
CA ASP A 310 24.77 14.44 -4.60
C ASP A 310 25.08 13.24 -3.70
N SER A 311 25.21 12.05 -4.31
CA SER A 311 25.60 10.84 -3.60
C SER A 311 26.98 10.39 -4.01
N GLU A 312 27.66 9.64 -3.14
CA GLU A 312 28.94 9.03 -3.47
C GLU A 312 28.85 8.18 -4.75
N ALA A 313 27.70 7.55 -4.99
CA ALA A 313 27.43 6.75 -6.19
C ALA A 313 27.53 7.56 -7.48
N SER A 314 26.84 8.70 -7.51
CA SER A 314 26.77 9.55 -8.68
C SER A 314 28.08 10.29 -8.89
N GLN A 315 28.76 10.72 -7.82
CA GLN A 315 30.10 11.29 -7.90
C GLN A 315 31.12 10.27 -8.44
N ALA A 316 31.04 9.00 -8.00
CA ALA A 316 31.90 7.94 -8.53
C ALA A 316 31.60 7.65 -10.01
N LEU A 317 30.33 7.65 -10.42
CA LEU A 317 29.93 7.48 -11.82
C LEU A 317 30.37 8.67 -12.70
N GLU A 318 30.23 9.91 -12.22
CA GLU A 318 30.74 11.11 -12.89
C GLU A 318 32.27 11.03 -13.04
N THR A 319 32.97 10.64 -11.97
CA THR A 319 34.44 10.47 -11.98
C THR A 319 34.84 9.41 -13.00
N TRP A 320 34.18 8.26 -13.01
CA TRP A 320 34.45 7.20 -13.97
C TRP A 320 34.17 7.63 -15.41
N ALA A 321 33.04 8.30 -15.66
CA ALA A 321 32.68 8.81 -16.98
C ALA A 321 33.64 9.89 -17.51
N THR A 322 34.23 10.68 -16.62
CA THR A 322 35.17 11.76 -16.98
C THR A 322 36.61 11.28 -17.11
N THR A 323 37.01 10.21 -16.42
CA THR A 323 38.40 9.71 -16.41
C THR A 323 38.61 8.52 -17.34
N GLU A 324 37.84 7.44 -17.15
CA GLU A 324 37.95 6.21 -17.94
C GLU A 324 37.03 6.24 -19.16
N GLY A 325 35.90 6.93 -19.03
CA GLY A 325 34.86 6.98 -20.05
C GLY A 325 33.84 5.87 -19.93
N LEU A 326 32.61 6.16 -20.36
CA LEU A 326 31.55 5.15 -20.38
C LEU A 326 31.81 4.15 -21.52
N PRO A 327 31.45 2.85 -21.33
CA PRO A 327 31.52 1.87 -22.40
C PRO A 327 30.80 2.37 -23.63
N LEU A 328 31.46 2.31 -24.80
CA LEU A 328 30.97 2.76 -26.11
C LEU A 328 30.92 4.29 -26.34
N LEU A 329 30.94 5.12 -25.30
CA LEU A 329 30.86 6.58 -25.42
C LEU A 329 32.20 7.28 -25.18
N GLY A 330 33.13 6.63 -24.48
CA GLY A 330 34.42 7.20 -24.13
C GLY A 330 34.32 8.26 -23.02
N PRO A 331 35.44 8.95 -22.71
CA PRO A 331 35.47 10.03 -21.73
C PRO A 331 34.63 11.22 -22.17
N MET A 332 33.89 11.82 -21.23
CA MET A 332 33.08 13.01 -21.45
C MET A 332 33.30 14.02 -20.33
N SER A 333 33.00 15.29 -20.56
CA SER A 333 32.99 16.29 -19.50
C SER A 333 31.87 16.02 -18.49
N ALA A 334 32.00 16.57 -17.27
CA ALA A 334 30.98 16.43 -16.24
C ALA A 334 29.60 16.94 -16.71
N ASP A 335 29.57 18.07 -17.42
CA ASP A 335 28.31 18.64 -17.91
C ASP A 335 27.67 17.76 -18.98
N GLU A 336 28.47 17.20 -19.90
CA GLU A 336 27.99 16.21 -20.89
C GLU A 336 27.45 14.94 -20.23
N PHE A 337 28.09 14.46 -19.15
CA PHE A 337 27.60 13.32 -18.37
C PHE A 337 26.22 13.58 -17.77
N TRP A 338 26.04 14.72 -17.11
CA TRP A 338 24.76 15.07 -16.48
C TRP A 338 23.66 15.35 -17.50
N GLU A 339 23.99 16.01 -18.60
CA GLU A 339 23.09 16.18 -19.74
C GLU A 339 22.67 14.82 -20.31
N PHE A 340 23.63 13.91 -20.52
CA PHE A 340 23.35 12.55 -20.99
C PHE A 340 22.43 11.79 -20.02
N MET A 341 22.72 11.82 -18.72
CA MET A 341 21.90 11.15 -17.71
C MET A 341 20.47 11.70 -17.67
N ALA A 342 20.29 13.02 -17.81
CA ALA A 342 18.97 13.63 -17.87
C ALA A 342 18.18 13.21 -19.12
N HIS A 343 18.79 13.21 -20.29
CA HIS A 343 18.15 12.74 -21.53
C HIS A 343 17.77 11.25 -21.44
N ASN A 344 18.63 10.42 -20.84
CA ASN A 344 18.32 9.02 -20.59
C ASN A 344 17.17 8.85 -19.59
N ALA A 345 17.11 9.64 -18.53
CA ALA A 345 15.99 9.61 -17.59
C ALA A 345 14.65 9.91 -18.29
N ILE A 346 14.61 10.91 -19.18
CA ILE A 346 13.43 11.24 -20.01
C ILE A 346 13.06 10.05 -20.91
N LEU A 347 14.03 9.50 -21.64
CA LEU A 347 13.80 8.38 -22.55
C LEU A 347 13.28 7.13 -21.81
N VAL A 348 13.92 6.78 -20.69
CA VAL A 348 13.53 5.64 -19.86
C VAL A 348 12.10 5.80 -19.35
N GLN A 349 11.68 7.01 -18.97
CA GLN A 349 10.30 7.27 -18.55
C GLN A 349 9.30 7.15 -19.71
N LEU A 350 9.64 7.63 -20.92
CA LEU A 350 8.79 7.43 -22.11
C LEU A 350 8.64 5.94 -22.46
N VAL A 351 9.75 5.19 -22.46
CA VAL A 351 9.75 3.73 -22.68
C VAL A 351 8.92 3.03 -21.60
N THR A 352 9.07 3.43 -20.35
CA THR A 352 8.28 2.89 -19.24
C THR A 352 6.79 3.13 -19.44
N GLY A 353 6.39 4.35 -19.81
CA GLY A 353 4.99 4.69 -20.11
C GLY A 353 4.41 3.84 -21.23
N ALA A 354 5.13 3.69 -22.35
CA ALA A 354 4.72 2.80 -23.44
C ALA A 354 4.64 1.34 -22.99
N GLY A 355 5.59 0.88 -22.17
CA GLY A 355 5.63 -0.45 -21.57
C GLY A 355 4.35 -0.76 -20.80
N TYR A 356 3.91 0.13 -19.91
CA TYR A 356 2.69 -0.07 -19.11
C TYR A 356 1.43 -0.17 -19.98
N LEU A 357 1.33 0.63 -21.06
CA LEU A 357 0.22 0.53 -22.01
C LEU A 357 0.22 -0.81 -22.75
N LEU A 358 1.39 -1.29 -23.17
CA LEU A 358 1.55 -2.57 -23.87
C LEU A 358 1.33 -3.77 -22.93
N ALA A 359 1.71 -3.66 -21.66
CA ALA A 359 1.60 -4.72 -20.66
C ALA A 359 0.14 -5.12 -20.38
N THR A 360 -0.84 -4.24 -20.65
CA THR A 360 -2.28 -4.57 -20.60
C THR A 360 -2.67 -5.74 -21.51
N LYS A 361 -1.88 -6.00 -22.56
CA LYS A 361 -2.09 -7.08 -23.53
C LYS A 361 -1.17 -8.28 -23.32
N LEU A 362 -0.27 -8.24 -22.34
CA LEU A 362 0.82 -9.21 -22.17
C LEU A 362 0.32 -10.66 -22.15
N ASP A 363 -0.77 -10.94 -21.44
CA ASP A 363 -1.34 -12.29 -21.29
C ASP A 363 -2.03 -12.84 -22.56
N ARG A 364 -2.19 -12.00 -23.60
CA ARG A 364 -2.70 -12.40 -24.92
C ARG A 364 -1.59 -12.58 -25.94
N LEU A 365 -0.41 -12.02 -25.69
CA LEU A 365 0.73 -12.15 -26.59
C LEU A 365 1.26 -13.58 -26.56
N ARG A 366 1.69 -14.05 -27.73
CA ARG A 366 2.29 -15.37 -27.97
C ARG A 366 3.70 -15.21 -28.54
N GLY A 367 4.56 -16.18 -28.27
CA GLY A 367 5.93 -16.22 -28.78
C GLY A 367 6.78 -15.03 -28.32
N TRP A 368 7.70 -14.58 -29.18
CA TRP A 368 8.70 -13.55 -28.87
C TRP A 368 8.11 -12.20 -28.47
N ARG A 369 6.92 -11.83 -28.96
CA ARG A 369 6.25 -10.55 -28.65
C ARG A 369 5.96 -10.38 -27.16
N ARG A 370 5.67 -11.49 -26.46
CA ARG A 370 5.46 -11.48 -25.01
C ARG A 370 6.74 -11.07 -24.30
N TYR A 371 7.86 -11.71 -24.65
CA TYR A 371 9.16 -11.41 -24.06
C TYR A 371 9.63 -10.00 -24.39
N LEU A 372 9.34 -9.51 -25.61
CA LEU A 372 9.60 -8.12 -25.96
C LEU A 372 8.85 -7.17 -25.01
N VAL A 373 7.55 -7.37 -24.80
CA VAL A 373 6.78 -6.51 -23.87
C VAL A 373 7.27 -6.65 -22.43
N SER A 374 7.61 -7.86 -21.96
CA SER A 374 8.25 -8.04 -20.65
C SER A 374 9.59 -7.31 -20.53
N ALA A 375 10.38 -7.23 -21.60
CA ALA A 375 11.66 -6.51 -21.61
C ALA A 375 11.50 -5.00 -21.42
N PHE A 376 10.34 -4.41 -21.73
CA PHE A 376 10.05 -3.01 -21.35
C PHE A 376 10.10 -2.80 -19.83
N GLY A 377 9.90 -3.85 -19.03
CA GLY A 377 10.05 -3.80 -17.57
C GLY A 377 11.47 -3.48 -17.10
N LEU A 378 12.50 -3.63 -17.96
CA LEU A 378 13.87 -3.22 -17.64
C LEU A 378 14.00 -1.70 -17.49
N ALA A 379 13.17 -0.91 -18.17
CA ALA A 379 13.19 0.55 -18.09
C ALA A 379 12.72 1.08 -16.71
N PRO A 380 11.53 0.74 -16.18
CA PRO A 380 11.18 1.14 -14.80
C PRO A 380 12.13 0.53 -13.77
N LEU A 381 12.64 -0.68 -14.02
CA LEU A 381 13.60 -1.30 -13.11
C LEU A 381 14.90 -0.49 -13.02
N SER A 382 15.49 -0.12 -14.16
CA SER A 382 16.71 0.70 -14.18
C SER A 382 16.47 2.08 -13.58
N PHE A 383 15.31 2.70 -13.84
CA PHE A 383 14.96 3.99 -13.29
C PHE A 383 14.91 3.96 -11.75
N HIS A 384 14.15 3.02 -11.16
CA HIS A 384 13.97 2.97 -9.71
C HIS A 384 15.22 2.49 -8.98
N LEU A 385 15.97 1.53 -9.53
CA LEU A 385 17.27 1.16 -8.96
C LEU A 385 18.27 2.32 -9.04
N GLY A 386 18.27 3.07 -10.14
CA GLY A 386 19.09 4.27 -10.28
C GLY A 386 18.71 5.35 -9.27
N ALA A 387 17.42 5.60 -9.09
CA ALA A 387 16.92 6.58 -8.12
C ALA A 387 17.31 6.24 -6.68
N GLU A 388 17.14 4.98 -6.26
CA GLU A 388 17.56 4.51 -4.93
C GLU A 388 19.09 4.60 -4.77
N ARG A 389 19.86 4.21 -5.79
CA ARG A 389 21.33 4.26 -5.74
C ARG A 389 21.87 5.70 -5.68
N MET A 390 21.16 6.64 -6.30
CA MET A 390 21.43 8.07 -6.23
C MET A 390 20.89 8.72 -4.95
N ALA A 391 20.29 7.94 -4.05
CA ALA A 391 19.69 8.40 -2.79
C ALA A 391 18.67 9.55 -2.99
N LEU A 392 17.92 9.50 -4.10
CA LEU A 392 16.86 10.47 -4.33
C LEU A 392 15.79 10.29 -3.24
N GLU A 393 15.45 11.38 -2.54
CA GLU A 393 14.42 11.39 -1.49
C GLU A 393 13.00 11.24 -2.09
N ILE A 394 12.71 10.09 -2.68
CA ILE A 394 11.40 9.73 -3.23
C ILE A 394 10.60 8.78 -2.32
N GLY A 395 11.15 8.45 -1.15
CA GLY A 395 10.49 7.68 -0.10
C GLY A 395 10.07 6.28 -0.55
N TRP A 396 8.91 5.82 -0.09
CA TRP A 396 8.40 4.48 -0.43
C TRP A 396 7.97 4.33 -1.89
N PHE A 397 7.95 5.42 -2.67
CA PHE A 397 7.50 5.42 -4.06
C PHE A 397 8.23 4.39 -4.94
N SER A 398 9.56 4.29 -4.84
CA SER A 398 10.34 3.31 -5.61
C SER A 398 9.89 1.89 -5.33
N TYR A 399 9.58 1.57 -4.07
CA TYR A 399 9.16 0.24 -3.64
C TYR A 399 7.79 -0.12 -4.24
N TYR A 400 6.83 0.81 -4.26
CA TYR A 400 5.58 0.61 -4.98
C TYR A 400 5.83 0.31 -6.46
N MET A 401 6.67 1.10 -7.11
CA MET A 401 6.85 0.97 -8.55
C MET A 401 7.68 -0.27 -8.94
N LEU A 402 8.63 -0.69 -8.11
CA LEU A 402 9.33 -1.97 -8.24
C LEU A 402 8.37 -3.15 -8.07
N LEU A 403 7.52 -3.13 -7.06
CA LEU A 403 6.48 -4.16 -6.89
C LEU A 403 5.54 -4.21 -8.10
N VAL A 404 5.04 -3.06 -8.53
CA VAL A 404 4.15 -2.94 -9.68
C VAL A 404 4.81 -3.48 -10.94
N LEU A 405 6.09 -3.14 -11.20
CA LEU A 405 6.77 -3.62 -12.40
C LEU A 405 6.90 -5.13 -12.41
N PHE A 406 7.24 -5.76 -11.27
CA PHE A 406 7.37 -7.22 -11.20
C PHE A 406 6.04 -7.90 -11.45
N VAL A 407 4.93 -7.38 -10.93
CA VAL A 407 3.61 -7.98 -11.19
C VAL A 407 3.09 -7.70 -12.61
N VAL A 408 3.41 -6.54 -13.19
CA VAL A 408 2.88 -6.12 -14.50
C VAL A 408 3.67 -6.68 -15.67
N PHE A 409 5.01 -6.74 -15.58
CA PHE A 409 5.86 -7.11 -16.72
C PHE A 409 6.31 -8.57 -16.70
N LEU A 410 6.29 -9.24 -15.55
CA LEU A 410 6.72 -10.63 -15.48
C LEU A 410 5.73 -11.55 -16.22
N PRO A 411 6.22 -12.56 -16.96
CA PRO A 411 5.38 -13.57 -17.58
C PRO A 411 4.50 -14.29 -16.54
N VAL A 412 3.27 -14.63 -16.93
CA VAL A 412 2.30 -15.30 -16.05
C VAL A 412 2.82 -16.65 -15.55
N GLU A 413 3.67 -17.31 -16.35
CA GLU A 413 4.31 -18.58 -16.02
C GLU A 413 5.22 -18.49 -14.80
N LEU A 414 5.81 -17.32 -14.54
CA LEU A 414 6.64 -17.06 -13.35
C LEU A 414 5.79 -16.51 -12.20
N LEU A 415 4.82 -15.65 -12.50
CA LEU A 415 3.93 -15.08 -11.47
C LEU A 415 3.06 -16.13 -10.79
N ARG A 416 2.59 -17.14 -11.53
CA ARG A 416 1.72 -18.18 -10.96
C ARG A 416 2.40 -19.01 -9.87
N PRO A 417 3.58 -19.62 -10.07
CA PRO A 417 4.26 -20.35 -9.00
C PRO A 417 4.69 -19.43 -7.86
N MET A 418 5.13 -18.19 -8.13
CA MET A 418 5.43 -17.22 -7.07
C MET A 418 4.20 -16.91 -6.22
N GLY A 419 3.06 -16.63 -6.84
CA GLY A 419 1.81 -16.39 -6.15
C GLY A 419 1.25 -17.62 -5.44
N ALA A 420 1.43 -18.81 -6.02
CA ALA A 420 1.06 -20.07 -5.41
C ALA A 420 1.92 -20.39 -4.19
N ALA A 421 3.22 -20.09 -4.23
CA ALA A 421 4.13 -20.22 -3.09
C ALA A 421 3.81 -19.19 -2.00
N PHE A 422 3.58 -17.93 -2.40
CA PHE A 422 3.18 -16.85 -1.49
C PHE A 422 1.85 -17.15 -0.77
N SER A 423 0.90 -17.78 -1.47
CA SER A 423 -0.41 -18.16 -0.90
C SER A 423 -0.46 -19.57 -0.32
N TRP A 424 0.56 -20.42 -0.53
CA TRP A 424 0.54 -21.84 -0.14
C TRP A 424 0.13 -22.07 1.31
N PRO A 425 0.72 -21.39 2.30
CA PRO A 425 0.40 -21.69 3.69
C PRO A 425 -1.00 -21.21 4.08
N SER A 426 -1.50 -20.16 3.44
CA SER A 426 -2.92 -19.81 3.58
C SER A 426 -3.80 -20.95 3.05
N ARG A 427 -3.54 -21.46 1.85
CA ARG A 427 -4.31 -22.57 1.25
C ARG A 427 -4.26 -23.83 2.11
N TRP A 428 -3.06 -24.22 2.57
CA TRP A 428 -2.86 -25.36 3.45
C TRP A 428 -3.71 -25.30 4.72
N LEU A 429 -3.84 -24.13 5.35
CA LEU A 429 -4.69 -23.96 6.53
C LEU A 429 -6.17 -24.06 6.23
N VAL A 430 -6.60 -23.51 5.09
CA VAL A 430 -8.00 -23.63 4.64
C VAL A 430 -8.33 -25.10 4.47
N ASP A 431 -7.49 -25.84 3.76
CA ASP A 431 -7.68 -27.26 3.50
C ASP A 431 -7.65 -28.06 4.83
N ARG A 432 -6.77 -27.69 5.78
CA ARG A 432 -6.61 -28.42 7.05
C ARG A 432 -7.66 -28.13 8.12
N PHE A 433 -8.12 -26.89 8.21
CA PHE A 433 -8.94 -26.41 9.34
C PHE A 433 -10.26 -25.75 8.90
N GLY A 434 -10.49 -25.57 7.60
CA GLY A 434 -11.65 -24.88 7.03
C GLY A 434 -12.96 -25.37 7.59
N GLU A 435 -13.22 -26.67 7.47
CA GLU A 435 -14.42 -27.33 7.96
C GLU A 435 -14.64 -27.10 9.46
N ARG A 436 -13.59 -27.25 10.29
CA ARG A 436 -13.67 -27.10 11.75
C ARG A 436 -13.98 -25.66 12.17
N LEU A 437 -13.48 -24.71 11.41
CA LEU A 437 -13.62 -23.28 11.68
C LEU A 437 -14.88 -22.69 11.06
N THR A 438 -15.71 -23.48 10.36
CA THR A 438 -16.94 -22.99 9.71
C THR A 438 -18.03 -22.53 10.67
N SER A 439 -18.03 -22.99 11.92
CA SER A 439 -19.10 -22.71 12.88
C SER A 439 -19.30 -21.21 13.15
N ASP A 440 -20.56 -20.77 13.13
CA ASP A 440 -20.99 -19.37 13.37
C ASP A 440 -20.43 -18.78 14.67
N ARG A 441 -20.19 -19.61 15.70
CA ARG A 441 -19.60 -19.19 16.97
C ARG A 441 -18.21 -18.56 16.81
N TYR A 442 -17.44 -18.99 15.81
CA TYR A 442 -16.11 -18.44 15.55
C TYR A 442 -16.17 -17.05 14.93
N ALA A 443 -17.29 -16.65 14.32
CA ALA A 443 -17.48 -15.28 13.83
C ALA A 443 -17.42 -14.27 14.96
N TRP A 444 -18.20 -14.51 16.01
CA TRP A 444 -18.19 -13.66 17.20
C TRP A 444 -16.84 -13.68 17.91
N ALA A 445 -16.21 -14.85 18.04
CA ALA A 445 -14.90 -14.95 18.67
C ALA A 445 -13.82 -14.13 17.93
N PHE A 446 -13.79 -14.22 16.59
CA PHE A 446 -12.81 -13.45 15.81
C PHE A 446 -13.13 -11.96 15.72
N LEU A 447 -14.40 -11.56 15.67
CA LEU A 447 -14.77 -10.14 15.76
C LEU A 447 -14.40 -9.55 17.13
N ALA A 448 -14.61 -10.31 18.21
CA ALA A 448 -14.18 -9.91 19.55
C ALA A 448 -12.66 -9.82 19.64
N LEU A 449 -11.92 -10.78 19.08
CA LEU A 449 -10.45 -10.75 19.03
C LEU A 449 -9.93 -9.52 18.27
N GLY A 450 -10.47 -9.22 17.09
CA GLY A 450 -10.06 -8.04 16.32
C GLY A 450 -10.40 -6.74 17.04
N THR A 451 -11.54 -6.67 17.71
CA THR A 451 -11.94 -5.50 18.52
C THR A 451 -11.02 -5.32 19.72
N ALA A 452 -10.67 -6.41 20.41
CA ALA A 452 -9.73 -6.38 21.53
C ALA A 452 -8.32 -5.95 21.08
N ALA A 453 -7.87 -6.42 19.91
CA ALA A 453 -6.59 -6.00 19.34
C ALA A 453 -6.60 -4.50 18.96
N ALA A 454 -7.70 -3.99 18.39
CA ALA A 454 -7.88 -2.56 18.13
C ALA A 454 -7.87 -1.72 19.42
N ALA A 455 -8.49 -2.21 20.49
CA ALA A 455 -8.43 -1.56 21.81
C ALA A 455 -7.01 -1.57 22.38
N LEU A 456 -6.25 -2.65 22.21
CA LEU A 456 -4.85 -2.71 22.64
C LEU A 456 -3.97 -1.69 21.89
N VAL A 457 -4.20 -1.51 20.60
CA VAL A 457 -3.54 -0.45 19.82
C VAL A 457 -3.84 0.93 20.43
N ALA A 458 -5.12 1.22 20.68
CA ALA A 458 -5.58 2.48 21.27
C ALA A 458 -4.96 2.80 22.63
N LEU A 459 -4.47 1.81 23.36
CA LEU A 459 -3.90 1.97 24.70
C LEU A 459 -2.38 1.92 24.75
N SER A 460 -1.69 1.61 23.63
CA SER A 460 -0.28 1.22 23.70
C SER A 460 0.65 1.87 22.70
N LEU A 461 0.15 2.65 21.74
CA LEU A 461 1.02 3.37 20.81
C LEU A 461 1.58 4.66 21.43
N ASP A 462 0.82 5.32 22.30
CA ASP A 462 1.17 6.64 22.86
C ASP A 462 1.49 7.64 21.74
N LEU A 463 0.57 7.71 20.77
CA LEU A 463 0.56 8.69 19.70
C LEU A 463 -0.79 9.42 19.77
N PRO A 464 -0.84 10.75 19.53
CA PRO A 464 -2.12 11.44 19.60
C PRO A 464 -3.08 10.89 18.54
N GLY A 465 -4.30 10.58 18.95
CA GLY A 465 -5.33 10.01 18.06
C GLY A 465 -5.35 8.49 17.97
N ASP A 466 -4.44 7.76 18.61
CA ASP A 466 -4.46 6.30 18.68
C ASP A 466 -5.75 5.74 19.30
N ALA A 467 -6.25 6.37 20.37
CA ALA A 467 -7.51 6.02 21.01
C ALA A 467 -8.71 6.16 20.06
N ALA A 468 -8.77 7.27 19.31
CA ALA A 468 -9.82 7.51 18.33
C ALA A 468 -9.72 6.50 17.17
N ALA A 469 -8.51 6.20 16.70
CA ALA A 469 -8.27 5.20 15.67
C ALA A 469 -8.73 3.82 16.11
N GLY A 470 -8.32 3.36 17.30
CA GLY A 470 -8.72 2.04 17.83
C GLY A 470 -10.23 1.93 18.06
N PHE A 471 -10.89 2.99 18.51
CA PHE A 471 -12.36 3.03 18.59
C PHE A 471 -13.01 2.90 17.21
N CYS A 472 -12.55 3.67 16.22
CA CYS A 472 -13.04 3.60 14.84
C CYS A 472 -12.82 2.22 14.21
N MET A 473 -11.65 1.62 14.41
CA MET A 473 -11.34 0.24 13.96
C MET A 473 -12.32 -0.76 14.56
N GLY A 474 -12.54 -0.72 15.88
CA GLY A 474 -13.49 -1.58 16.58
C GLY A 474 -14.93 -1.38 16.08
N ALA A 475 -15.37 -0.13 15.91
CA ALA A 475 -16.70 0.20 15.43
C ALA A 475 -16.93 -0.29 13.98
N LEU A 476 -15.96 -0.08 13.08
CA LEU A 476 -16.02 -0.57 11.70
C LEU A 476 -16.05 -2.10 11.65
N LEU A 477 -15.24 -2.76 12.50
CA LEU A 477 -15.18 -4.21 12.55
C LEU A 477 -16.49 -4.82 13.05
N VAL A 478 -17.03 -4.33 14.16
CA VAL A 478 -18.30 -4.80 14.72
C VAL A 478 -19.45 -4.48 13.78
N GLY A 479 -19.54 -3.25 13.28
CA GLY A 479 -20.59 -2.83 12.36
C GLY A 479 -20.58 -3.61 11.04
N GLY A 480 -19.41 -3.73 10.42
CA GLY A 480 -19.21 -4.52 9.19
C GLY A 480 -19.47 -6.01 9.42
N GLY A 481 -18.93 -6.58 10.50
CA GLY A 481 -19.15 -7.97 10.89
C GLY A 481 -20.63 -8.29 11.12
N MET A 482 -21.34 -7.46 11.89
CA MET A 482 -22.78 -7.62 12.12
C MET A 482 -23.59 -7.50 10.83
N TRP A 483 -23.22 -6.57 9.95
CA TRP A 483 -23.85 -6.44 8.64
C TRP A 483 -23.65 -7.69 7.78
N ALA A 484 -22.42 -8.21 7.72
CA ALA A 484 -22.09 -9.43 6.98
C ALA A 484 -22.84 -10.64 7.53
N MET A 485 -22.86 -10.84 8.86
CA MET A 485 -23.60 -11.93 9.50
C MET A 485 -25.11 -11.83 9.24
N ARG A 486 -25.71 -10.63 9.29
CA ARG A 486 -27.13 -10.42 8.94
C ARG A 486 -27.46 -10.79 7.50
N ARG A 487 -26.48 -10.73 6.60
CA ARG A 487 -26.61 -11.13 5.19
C ARG A 487 -26.27 -12.60 4.95
N GLY A 488 -25.94 -13.36 6.00
CA GLY A 488 -25.50 -14.75 5.90
C GLY A 488 -24.03 -14.93 5.52
N TYR A 489 -23.24 -13.86 5.45
CA TYR A 489 -21.82 -13.89 5.09
C TYR A 489 -20.93 -14.14 6.32
N TRP A 490 -21.18 -15.24 7.02
CA TRP A 490 -20.46 -15.59 8.26
C TRP A 490 -18.95 -15.80 8.05
N ALA A 491 -18.57 -16.41 6.92
CA ALA A 491 -17.16 -16.61 6.56
C ALA A 491 -16.42 -15.27 6.37
N GLN A 492 -17.06 -14.28 5.75
CA GLN A 492 -16.49 -12.94 5.57
C GLN A 492 -16.33 -12.22 6.91
N ALA A 493 -17.36 -12.26 7.78
CA ALA A 493 -17.29 -11.65 9.10
C ALA A 493 -16.14 -12.23 9.95
N ARG A 494 -15.99 -13.57 9.93
CA ARG A 494 -14.84 -14.27 10.54
C ARG A 494 -13.52 -13.78 9.98
N GLY A 495 -13.41 -13.76 8.65
CA GLY A 495 -12.24 -13.32 7.91
C GLY A 495 -11.82 -11.91 8.28
N TRP A 496 -12.77 -10.97 8.40
CA TRP A 496 -12.49 -9.60 8.82
C TRP A 496 -12.06 -9.52 10.28
N GLY A 497 -12.74 -10.23 11.19
CA GLY A 497 -12.47 -10.23 12.63
C GLY A 497 -11.01 -10.43 12.97
N LEU A 498 -10.46 -11.54 12.54
CA LEU A 498 -9.06 -11.84 12.80
C LEU A 498 -8.10 -11.15 11.81
N ALA A 499 -8.55 -10.65 10.63
CA ALA A 499 -7.67 -9.88 9.72
C ALA A 499 -7.36 -8.54 10.37
N ALA A 500 -8.38 -7.95 10.98
CA ALA A 500 -8.25 -6.80 11.86
C ALA A 500 -7.29 -7.05 13.03
N ALA A 501 -7.33 -8.25 13.64
CA ALA A 501 -6.43 -8.58 14.75
C ALA A 501 -4.96 -8.65 14.29
N VAL A 502 -4.70 -9.33 13.17
CA VAL A 502 -3.32 -9.40 12.64
C VAL A 502 -2.85 -8.03 12.19
N ALA A 503 -3.73 -7.23 11.57
CA ALA A 503 -3.38 -5.88 11.16
C ALA A 503 -3.07 -4.96 12.34
N ALA A 504 -3.80 -5.08 13.44
CA ALA A 504 -3.53 -4.35 14.67
C ALA A 504 -2.19 -4.76 15.31
N LEU A 505 -1.89 -6.06 15.36
CA LEU A 505 -0.61 -6.57 15.87
C LEU A 505 0.56 -6.09 15.00
N ALA A 506 0.43 -6.24 13.68
CA ALA A 506 1.40 -5.79 12.69
C ALA A 506 1.74 -4.30 12.84
N MET A 507 0.72 -3.45 12.91
CA MET A 507 0.85 -2.02 13.14
C MET A 507 1.56 -1.72 14.45
N SER A 508 1.16 -2.38 15.54
CA SER A 508 1.80 -2.17 16.84
C SER A 508 3.28 -2.57 16.83
N LEU A 509 3.64 -3.67 16.17
CA LEU A 509 5.03 -4.09 16.04
C LEU A 509 5.82 -3.12 15.15
N ALA A 510 5.26 -2.72 14.02
CA ALA A 510 5.89 -1.77 13.09
C ALA A 510 6.24 -0.46 13.78
N ILE A 511 5.31 0.11 14.55
CA ILE A 511 5.50 1.39 15.23
C ILE A 511 6.42 1.27 16.46
N LYS A 512 6.34 0.16 17.21
CA LYS A 512 7.16 -0.01 18.43
C LYS A 512 8.60 -0.40 18.15
N GLU A 513 8.85 -1.15 17.08
CA GLU A 513 10.18 -1.63 16.71
C GLU A 513 10.96 -0.68 15.80
N THR A 514 10.39 0.49 15.49
CA THR A 514 11.02 1.54 14.68
C THR A 514 11.05 2.86 15.44
N ASP A 515 11.86 3.82 14.95
CA ASP A 515 11.96 5.16 15.55
C ASP A 515 10.75 6.06 15.22
N VAL A 516 9.62 5.51 14.77
CA VAL A 516 8.42 6.27 14.37
C VAL A 516 7.95 7.22 15.47
N ARG A 517 7.86 6.73 16.71
CA ARG A 517 7.43 7.52 17.87
C ARG A 517 8.46 8.58 18.24
N TYR A 518 9.75 8.20 18.24
CA TYR A 518 10.84 9.14 18.45
C TYR A 518 10.81 10.27 17.43
N ASP A 519 10.70 9.94 16.13
CA ASP A 519 10.73 10.94 15.06
C ASP A 519 9.48 11.83 15.09
N TYR A 520 8.30 11.28 15.38
CA TYR A 520 7.09 12.07 15.60
C TYR A 520 7.30 13.15 16.68
N TYR A 521 7.66 12.75 17.90
CA TYR A 521 7.85 13.68 19.01
C TYR A 521 9.04 14.62 18.80
N ARG A 522 10.09 14.16 18.12
CA ARG A 522 11.22 15.00 17.70
C ARG A 522 10.79 16.11 16.75
N PHE A 523 9.89 15.83 15.81
CA PHE A 523 9.38 16.86 14.90
C PHE A 523 8.46 17.84 15.62
N VAL A 524 7.62 17.37 16.54
CA VAL A 524 6.80 18.21 17.41
C VAL A 524 7.67 19.17 18.23
N GLY A 525 8.68 18.66 18.94
CA GLY A 525 9.59 19.50 19.73
C GLY A 525 10.40 20.49 18.87
N GLY A 526 10.79 20.05 17.66
CA GLY A 526 11.41 20.93 16.66
C GLY A 526 10.50 22.09 16.23
N ASP A 527 9.19 21.88 16.22
CA ASP A 527 8.24 22.91 15.88
C ASP A 527 8.00 23.91 17.01
N HIS A 528 7.69 23.44 18.22
CA HIS A 528 7.59 24.28 19.41
C HIS A 528 8.84 25.15 19.60
N ARG A 529 10.03 24.56 19.38
CA ARG A 529 11.30 25.30 19.43
C ARG A 529 11.37 26.44 18.41
N ARG A 530 10.83 26.27 17.19
CA ARG A 530 10.80 27.34 16.17
C ARG A 530 9.83 28.46 16.54
N ARG A 531 8.75 28.15 17.27
CA ARG A 531 7.76 29.11 17.78
C ARG A 531 8.20 29.84 19.05
N GLY A 532 9.27 29.36 19.70
CA GLY A 532 9.73 29.90 20.98
C GLY A 532 8.96 29.35 22.18
N GLU A 533 8.18 28.29 21.99
CA GLU A 533 7.43 27.55 23.01
C GLU A 533 8.40 26.57 23.70
N VAL A 534 9.19 27.09 24.65
CA VAL A 534 10.36 26.37 25.21
C VAL A 534 9.95 25.17 26.07
N GLU A 535 8.88 25.31 26.87
CA GLU A 535 8.42 24.27 27.79
C GLU A 535 7.84 23.08 27.01
N GLU A 536 6.98 23.35 26.03
CA GLU A 536 6.38 22.36 25.14
C GLU A 536 7.45 21.67 24.27
N ALA A 537 8.45 22.43 23.80
CA ALA A 537 9.59 21.85 23.09
C ALA A 537 10.39 20.90 23.98
N LEU A 538 10.62 21.27 25.25
CA LEU A 538 11.31 20.44 26.22
C LEU A 538 10.53 19.15 26.49
N GLU A 539 9.23 19.25 26.78
CA GLU A 539 8.36 18.09 27.02
C GLU A 539 8.36 17.13 25.83
N ALA A 540 8.22 17.64 24.61
CA ALA A 540 8.25 16.83 23.40
C ALA A 540 9.62 16.15 23.18
N TYR A 541 10.73 16.82 23.48
CA TYR A 541 12.06 16.20 23.37
C TYR A 541 12.33 15.14 24.44
N VAL A 542 11.89 15.37 25.69
CA VAL A 542 11.93 14.36 26.76
C VAL A 542 11.16 13.13 26.31
N LYS A 543 9.92 13.32 25.85
CA LYS A 543 9.06 12.24 25.35
C LYS A 543 9.65 11.52 24.13
N ALA A 544 10.28 12.26 23.21
CA ALA A 544 11.00 11.63 22.10
C ALA A 544 12.11 10.69 22.60
N ASN A 545 12.90 11.14 23.58
CA ASN A 545 14.02 10.35 24.13
C ASN A 545 13.57 9.05 24.82
N GLU A 546 12.34 8.98 25.34
CA GLU A 546 11.74 7.73 25.86
C GLU A 546 11.51 6.68 24.77
N TYR A 547 11.40 7.09 23.51
CA TYR A 547 11.05 6.23 22.38
C TYR A 547 12.20 5.92 21.43
N VAL A 548 13.44 6.22 21.81
CA VAL A 548 14.62 5.91 21.00
C VAL A 548 14.81 4.39 20.92
N VAL A 549 14.63 3.81 19.74
CA VAL A 549 14.90 2.38 19.50
C VAL A 549 16.37 2.19 19.11
N HIS A 550 16.92 3.12 18.33
CA HIS A 550 18.32 3.07 17.88
C HIS A 550 19.11 4.27 18.44
N PRO A 551 19.70 4.15 19.64
CA PRO A 551 20.37 5.27 20.32
C PRO A 551 21.72 5.67 19.73
N TRP A 552 22.31 4.91 18.81
CA TRP A 552 23.65 5.19 18.28
C TRP A 552 23.63 5.32 16.77
N CYS A 553 23.91 6.50 16.22
CA CYS A 553 23.97 6.69 14.77
C CYS A 553 25.38 6.98 14.28
N LEU A 554 25.67 6.52 13.08
CA LEU A 554 26.80 6.99 12.30
C LEU A 554 26.54 8.41 11.85
N ARG A 555 27.58 9.24 11.92
CA ARG A 555 27.57 10.57 11.35
C ARG A 555 28.87 10.90 10.65
N LYS A 556 28.72 11.53 9.49
CA LYS A 556 29.80 12.15 8.75
C LYS A 556 29.41 13.60 8.51
N ASP A 557 30.12 14.51 9.15
CA ASP A 557 29.80 15.94 9.16
C ASP A 557 28.37 16.24 9.67
N ARG A 558 27.46 16.60 8.75
CA ARG A 558 26.04 16.89 9.04
C ARG A 558 25.12 15.76 8.64
N GLU A 559 25.62 14.76 7.92
CA GLU A 559 24.85 13.64 7.42
C GLU A 559 24.68 12.60 8.52
N ARG A 560 23.43 12.15 8.68
CA ARG A 560 23.10 11.04 9.56
C ARG A 560 23.08 9.77 8.72
N GLY A 561 24.00 8.86 9.03
CA GLY A 561 24.03 7.50 8.48
C GLY A 561 23.11 6.56 9.27
N GLU A 562 23.46 5.28 9.27
CA GLU A 562 22.66 4.24 9.93
C GLU A 562 22.70 4.35 11.46
N CYS A 563 21.61 3.92 12.11
CA CYS A 563 21.48 3.90 13.56
C CYS A 563 21.34 2.47 14.08
N TYR A 564 21.91 2.21 15.25
CA TYR A 564 22.04 0.89 15.87
C TYR A 564 21.53 0.90 17.30
N ARG A 565 21.10 -0.29 17.75
CA ARG A 565 20.69 -0.55 19.14
C ARG A 565 21.89 -0.54 20.10
N GLU A 566 23.03 -1.04 19.64
CA GLU A 566 24.25 -1.25 20.43
C GLU A 566 25.37 -0.34 19.92
N GLU A 567 26.08 0.32 20.85
CA GLU A 567 27.17 1.24 20.51
C GLU A 567 28.34 0.51 19.83
N GLU A 568 28.67 -0.70 20.29
CA GLU A 568 29.75 -1.52 19.73
C GLU A 568 29.50 -1.81 18.25
N ARG A 569 28.25 -2.14 17.87
CA ARG A 569 27.87 -2.36 16.47
C ARG A 569 27.97 -1.08 15.65
N ALA A 570 27.56 0.05 16.20
CA ALA A 570 27.74 1.34 15.55
C ALA A 570 29.22 1.64 15.32
N ARG A 571 30.09 1.35 16.30
CA ARG A 571 31.54 1.56 16.17
C ARG A 571 32.14 0.66 15.10
N SER A 572 31.80 -0.63 15.10
CA SER A 572 32.24 -1.54 14.04
C SER A 572 31.75 -1.12 12.65
N ALA A 573 30.54 -0.57 12.55
CA ALA A 573 30.03 -0.05 11.28
C ALA A 573 30.74 1.25 10.86
N ALA A 574 31.05 2.14 11.80
CA ALA A 574 31.84 3.36 11.54
C ALA A 574 33.24 3.01 11.02
N GLU A 575 33.91 2.05 11.67
CA GLU A 575 35.22 1.55 11.26
C GLU A 575 35.17 0.93 9.86
N ALA A 576 34.12 0.17 9.54
CA ALA A 576 33.93 -0.42 8.22
C ALA A 576 33.60 0.61 7.13
N ALA A 577 32.91 1.71 7.48
CA ALA A 577 32.55 2.79 6.57
C ALA A 577 33.74 3.71 6.22
N GLY A 578 34.87 3.59 6.93
CA GLY A 578 36.10 4.33 6.67
C GLY A 578 36.19 5.70 7.33
N GLU A 579 37.17 6.49 6.92
CA GLU A 579 37.50 7.77 7.54
C GLU A 579 36.33 8.79 7.48
N GLY A 580 36.13 9.51 8.59
CA GLY A 580 35.13 10.58 8.72
C GLY A 580 33.80 10.16 9.34
N TRP A 581 33.53 8.87 9.47
CA TRP A 581 32.35 8.38 10.20
C TRP A 581 32.62 8.31 11.70
N THR A 582 31.76 8.94 12.48
CA THR A 582 31.78 8.93 13.95
C THR A 582 30.49 8.36 14.49
N VAL A 583 30.56 7.70 15.65
CA VAL A 583 29.37 7.24 16.36
C VAL A 583 28.91 8.37 17.28
N GLU A 584 27.73 8.90 17.01
CA GLU A 584 27.07 9.87 17.87
C GLU A 584 25.79 9.30 18.47
N PRO A 585 25.47 9.63 19.72
CA PRO A 585 24.15 9.33 20.25
C PRO A 585 23.03 9.98 19.42
N ASN A 586 22.02 9.21 19.05
CA ASN A 586 20.82 9.64 18.32
C ASN A 586 19.82 10.39 19.22
N HIS A 587 19.97 10.29 20.54
CA HIS A 587 19.07 10.96 21.46
C HIS A 587 19.19 12.49 21.33
N ARG A 588 18.09 13.19 21.53
CA ARG A 588 18.04 14.66 21.48
C ARG A 588 18.45 15.29 22.81
N GLN A 589 19.26 14.62 23.63
CA GLN A 589 19.76 15.18 24.90
C GLN A 589 20.38 16.57 24.73
N ARG A 590 21.04 16.85 23.59
CA ARG A 590 21.56 18.20 23.31
C ARG A 590 20.44 19.23 23.18
N GLN A 591 19.38 18.93 22.41
CA GLN A 591 18.24 19.83 22.24
C GLN A 591 17.41 19.92 23.52
N GLU A 592 17.25 18.82 24.23
CA GLU A 592 16.62 18.77 25.55
C GLU A 592 17.37 19.67 26.54
N ALA A 593 18.68 19.49 26.69
CA ALA A 593 19.53 20.31 27.56
C ALA A 593 19.52 21.79 27.13
N GLU A 594 19.52 22.07 25.82
CA GLU A 594 19.37 23.43 25.30
C GLU A 594 18.03 24.04 25.71
N MET A 595 16.91 23.31 25.57
CA MET A 595 15.58 23.81 25.96
C MET A 595 15.48 23.97 27.48
N ARG A 596 16.02 23.03 28.27
CA ARG A 596 16.08 23.13 29.74
C ARG A 596 16.84 24.38 30.18
N GLN A 597 18.01 24.63 29.61
CA GLN A 597 18.78 25.84 29.90
C GLN A 597 18.03 27.13 29.49
N ARG A 598 17.30 27.12 28.37
CA ARG A 598 16.48 28.26 27.96
C ARG A 598 15.33 28.51 28.93
N LEU A 599 14.65 27.45 29.39
CA LEU A 599 13.55 27.52 30.34
C LEU A 599 14.03 28.07 31.69
N GLU A 600 15.18 27.59 32.18
CA GLU A 600 15.82 28.11 33.40
C GLU A 600 16.12 29.61 33.27
N ARG A 601 16.68 30.05 32.14
CA ARG A 601 16.95 31.47 31.87
C ARG A 601 15.66 32.29 31.79
N GLN A 602 14.58 31.73 31.24
CA GLN A 602 13.28 32.41 31.17
C GLN A 602 12.68 32.58 32.56
N ARG A 603 12.62 31.51 33.36
CA ARG A 603 12.15 31.55 34.76
C ARG A 603 12.96 32.53 35.61
N ALA A 604 14.29 32.56 35.43
CA ALA A 604 15.15 33.53 36.10
C ALA A 604 14.85 34.99 35.71
N ARG A 605 14.49 35.26 34.45
CA ARG A 605 14.10 36.60 33.98
C ARG A 605 12.75 37.04 34.48
N GLU A 606 11.80 36.11 34.61
CA GLU A 606 10.45 36.38 35.11
C GLU A 606 10.41 36.61 36.62
N GLY A 607 11.54 36.52 37.32
CA GLY A 607 11.62 36.72 38.76
C GLY A 607 10.92 35.63 39.56
N VAL A 608 10.59 34.50 38.91
CA VAL A 608 10.08 33.30 39.56
C VAL A 608 11.23 32.68 40.33
N THR A 609 11.41 33.15 41.57
CA THR A 609 12.27 32.51 42.54
C THR A 609 11.61 31.18 42.87
N ILE A 610 12.26 30.08 42.49
CA ILE A 610 11.84 28.74 42.89
C ILE A 610 12.03 28.70 44.41
N GLU A 611 10.95 28.91 45.16
CA GLU A 611 10.95 28.61 46.60
C GLU A 611 11.27 27.11 46.73
N GLY A 612 12.44 26.82 47.28
CA GLY A 612 13.08 25.52 47.19
C GLY A 612 12.22 24.39 47.75
N GLU A 613 12.12 23.31 46.98
CA GLU A 613 11.77 21.99 47.50
C GLU A 613 12.91 21.55 48.43
N GLY A 614 12.63 21.59 49.73
CA GLY A 614 13.44 20.95 50.78
C GLY A 614 12.97 19.54 51.07
#